data_AF-A0A3N5M6E2-F1
#
_entry.id   AF-A0A3N5M6E2-F1
#
_cell.length_a   1.000
_cell.length_b   1.000
_cell.length_c   1.000
_cell.angle_alpha   90.00
_cell.angle_beta   90.00
_cell.angle_gamma   90.00
#
_symmetry.space_group_name_H-M   'P 1'
#
loop_
_entity.id
_entity.type
_entity.pdbx_description
1 polymer ?
#
loop_
_entity_poly.entity_id
_entity_poly.type
_entity_poly.pdbx_seq_one_letter_code
_entity_poly.pdbx_strand_id
1 'polypeptide(L)'
;MTGRECVLAAIHHEEPERLPVDFGGRHTTLHIQVHRALKQYLGIEGGDDVFRQYWLQTVEIDPRVTQVLGGDVTAFCTSAPDNWHLEVSKDRTFYDEWGAGYHMPEGGQY
;
A
#
# COMPACT_ATOMS: atom_id res chain seq x y z
N MET A 1 2.96 -24.15 10.88
CA MET A 1 2.96 -22.79 11.48
C MET A 1 2.12 -21.79 10.67
N THR A 2 1.58 -20.75 11.30
CA THR A 2 0.97 -19.58 10.63
C THR A 2 2.05 -18.67 10.05
N GLY A 3 1.69 -17.75 9.14
CA GLY A 3 2.61 -16.72 8.63
C GLY A 3 3.26 -15.90 9.75
N ARG A 4 2.45 -15.53 10.76
CA ARG A 4 2.89 -14.86 11.98
C ARG A 4 3.95 -15.65 12.73
N GLU A 5 3.76 -16.96 12.90
CA GLU A 5 4.73 -17.82 13.59
C GLU A 5 6.05 -17.91 12.81
N CYS A 6 6.01 -17.96 11.47
CA CYS A 6 7.22 -17.95 10.65
C CYS A 6 7.99 -16.63 10.79
N VAL A 7 7.28 -15.49 10.78
CA VAL A 7 7.86 -14.17 11.00
C VAL A 7 8.51 -14.07 12.40
N LEU A 8 7.81 -14.54 13.43
CA LEU A 8 8.34 -14.50 14.81
C LEU A 8 9.58 -15.37 14.97
N ALA A 9 9.59 -16.60 14.43
CA ALA A 9 10.76 -17.47 14.45
C ALA A 9 11.97 -16.80 13.79
N ALA A 10 11.78 -16.21 12.60
CA ALA A 10 12.84 -15.50 11.89
C ALA A 10 13.39 -14.29 12.70
N ILE A 11 12.51 -13.51 13.34
CA ILE A 11 12.91 -12.38 14.21
C ILE A 11 13.71 -12.88 15.42
N HIS A 12 13.38 -14.06 15.95
CA HIS A 12 14.11 -14.69 17.06
C HIS A 12 15.38 -15.44 16.62
N HIS A 13 15.76 -15.35 15.34
CA HIS A 13 16.91 -16.07 14.76
C HIS A 13 16.77 -17.60 14.85
N GLU A 14 15.54 -18.10 14.83
CA GLU A 14 15.20 -19.51 14.73
C GLU A 14 14.88 -19.87 13.27
N GLU A 15 15.09 -21.12 12.86
CA GLU A 15 14.77 -21.57 11.51
C GLU A 15 13.24 -21.72 11.34
N PRO A 16 12.59 -20.91 10.47
CA PRO A 16 11.16 -21.02 10.26
C PRO A 16 10.84 -22.19 9.30
N GLU A 17 9.65 -22.78 9.42
CA GLU A 17 9.16 -23.84 8.50
C GLU A 17 9.17 -23.41 7.02
N ARG A 18 9.07 -22.11 6.76
CA ARG A 18 9.28 -21.50 5.46
C ARG A 18 9.78 -20.07 5.60
N LEU A 19 10.37 -19.54 4.53
CA LEU A 19 10.75 -18.14 4.47
C LEU A 19 9.50 -17.24 4.62
N PRO A 20 9.48 -16.30 5.59
CA PRO A 20 8.43 -15.30 5.67
C PRO A 20 8.51 -14.33 4.48
N VAL A 21 7.36 -13.89 3.97
CA VAL A 21 7.25 -12.99 2.82
C VAL A 21 6.72 -11.63 3.27
N ASP A 22 7.52 -10.58 3.05
CA ASP A 22 7.04 -9.20 3.15
C ASP A 22 6.36 -8.80 1.84
N PHE A 23 5.02 -8.91 1.84
CA PHE A 23 4.18 -8.32 0.81
C PHE A 23 2.97 -7.66 1.48
N GLY A 24 2.82 -6.34 1.35
CA GLY A 24 1.83 -5.57 2.12
C GLY A 24 2.36 -4.90 3.39
N GLY A 25 3.66 -5.05 3.69
CA GLY A 25 4.35 -4.32 4.76
C GLY A 25 4.56 -2.83 4.46
N ARG A 26 5.15 -2.09 5.42
CA ARG A 26 5.27 -0.62 5.33
C ARG A 26 6.10 -0.13 4.13
N HIS A 27 7.07 -0.92 3.70
CA HIS A 27 7.96 -0.58 2.59
C HIS A 27 7.62 -1.31 1.29
N THR A 28 6.59 -2.16 1.30
CA THR A 28 6.08 -2.84 0.11
C THR A 28 4.88 -2.06 -0.41
N THR A 29 5.09 -1.31 -1.49
CA THR A 29 4.05 -0.45 -2.08
C THR A 29 3.74 -0.86 -3.52
N LEU A 30 2.54 -0.51 -3.98
CA LEU A 30 2.13 -0.67 -5.37
C LEU A 30 1.59 0.65 -5.91
N HIS A 31 2.02 1.00 -7.12
CA HIS A 31 1.40 2.08 -7.87
C HIS A 31 -0.06 1.71 -8.21
N ILE A 32 -0.97 2.68 -8.18
CA ILE A 32 -2.41 2.47 -8.37
C ILE A 32 -2.75 1.69 -9.65
N GLN A 33 -2.06 2.00 -10.76
CA GLN A 33 -2.29 1.31 -12.03
C GLN A 33 -1.89 -0.17 -11.97
N VAL A 34 -0.78 -0.47 -11.30
CA VAL A 34 -0.28 -1.84 -11.14
C VAL A 34 -1.20 -2.62 -10.21
N HIS A 35 -1.65 -2.00 -9.11
CA HIS A 35 -2.59 -2.63 -8.19
C HIS A 35 -3.92 -2.97 -8.87
N ARG A 36 -4.48 -2.07 -9.68
CA ARG A 36 -5.69 -2.33 -10.48
C ARG A 36 -5.49 -3.47 -11.48
N ALA A 37 -4.40 -3.44 -12.24
CA ALA A 37 -4.09 -4.49 -13.20
C ALA A 37 -3.91 -5.85 -12.52
N LEU A 38 -3.27 -5.87 -11.34
CA LEU A 38 -3.09 -7.08 -10.55
C LEU A 38 -4.41 -7.60 -9.99
N LYS A 39 -5.28 -6.73 -9.44
CA LYS A 39 -6.65 -7.12 -9.02
C LYS A 39 -7.41 -7.77 -10.17
N GLN A 40 -7.38 -7.14 -11.36
CA GLN A 40 -8.02 -7.68 -12.55
C GLN A 40 -7.46 -9.04 -12.95
N TYR A 41 -6.13 -9.19 -12.97
CA TYR A 41 -5.47 -10.46 -13.30
C TYR A 41 -5.85 -11.58 -12.31
N LEU A 42 -6.00 -11.25 -11.02
CA LEU A 42 -6.38 -12.19 -9.97
C LEU A 42 -7.90 -12.42 -9.88
N GLY A 43 -8.71 -11.78 -10.72
CA GLY A 43 -10.18 -11.88 -10.66
C GLY A 43 -10.78 -11.26 -9.40
N ILE A 44 -10.08 -10.30 -8.79
CA ILE A 44 -10.54 -9.58 -7.60
C ILE A 44 -11.36 -8.37 -8.04
N GLU A 45 -12.67 -8.44 -7.81
CA GLU A 45 -13.61 -7.36 -8.12
C GLU A 45 -13.97 -6.51 -6.88
N GLY A 46 -14.30 -5.25 -7.12
CA GLY A 46 -14.69 -4.29 -6.09
C GLY A 46 -13.54 -3.83 -5.17
N GLY A 47 -13.90 -3.04 -4.17
CA GLY A 47 -12.97 -2.40 -3.24
C GLY A 47 -12.42 -1.08 -3.80
N ASP A 48 -12.39 -0.06 -2.93
CA ASP A 48 -11.91 1.27 -3.29
C ASP A 48 -10.37 1.29 -3.36
N ASP A 49 -9.84 2.09 -4.27
CA ASP A 49 -8.41 2.39 -4.28
C ASP A 49 -8.14 3.52 -3.29
N VAL A 50 -7.56 3.18 -2.15
CA VAL A 50 -7.16 4.15 -1.13
C VAL A 50 -5.70 4.50 -1.35
N PHE A 51 -5.41 5.79 -1.57
CA PHE A 51 -4.02 6.23 -1.67
C PHE A 51 -3.33 6.14 -0.31
N ARG A 52 -2.17 5.48 -0.28
CA ARG A 52 -1.24 5.55 0.85
C ARG A 52 -0.43 6.84 0.76
N GLN A 53 0.08 7.16 -0.43
CA GLN A 53 0.82 8.39 -0.71
C GLN A 53 0.43 8.90 -2.09
N TYR A 54 -0.32 10.00 -2.12
CA TYR A 54 -0.83 10.53 -3.39
C TYR A 54 0.30 11.04 -4.30
N TRP A 55 1.34 11.69 -3.78
CA TRP A 55 2.47 12.15 -4.62
C TRP A 55 3.29 11.00 -5.24
N LEU A 56 3.25 9.79 -4.70
CA LEU A 56 3.87 8.61 -5.32
C LEU A 56 2.86 7.77 -6.11
N GLN A 57 1.59 8.16 -6.09
CA GLN A 57 0.47 7.41 -6.62
C GLN A 57 0.43 5.95 -6.10
N THR A 58 0.88 5.73 -4.85
CA THR A 58 0.86 4.42 -4.20
C THR A 58 -0.41 4.22 -3.40
N VAL A 59 -0.90 2.97 -3.36
CA VAL A 59 -2.15 2.61 -2.68
C VAL A 59 -1.93 1.75 -1.45
N GLU A 60 -2.93 1.73 -0.57
CA GLU A 60 -3.15 0.64 0.36
C GLU A 60 -3.40 -0.64 -0.44
N ILE A 61 -2.55 -1.64 -0.25
CA ILE A 61 -2.67 -2.90 -0.97
C ILE A 61 -3.89 -3.66 -0.44
N ASP A 62 -4.84 -3.93 -1.33
CA ASP A 62 -6.00 -4.77 -1.04
C ASP A 62 -5.59 -6.07 -0.31
N PRO A 63 -6.15 -6.35 0.89
CA PRO A 63 -5.78 -7.52 1.67
C PRO A 63 -5.95 -8.85 0.92
N ARG A 64 -6.88 -8.91 -0.04
CA ARG A 64 -7.10 -10.09 -0.89
C ARG A 64 -5.92 -10.34 -1.81
N VAL A 65 -5.28 -9.28 -2.32
CA VAL A 65 -4.05 -9.39 -3.12
C VAL A 65 -2.90 -9.92 -2.25
N THR A 66 -2.73 -9.35 -1.05
CA THR A 66 -1.72 -9.82 -0.09
C THR A 66 -1.91 -11.28 0.26
N GLN A 67 -3.15 -11.71 0.50
CA GLN A 67 -3.48 -13.10 0.82
C GLN A 67 -3.13 -14.05 -0.33
N VAL A 68 -3.48 -13.70 -1.57
CA VAL A 68 -3.18 -14.53 -2.75
C VAL A 68 -1.68 -14.65 -3.00
N LEU A 69 -0.92 -13.58 -2.74
CA LEU A 69 0.54 -13.57 -2.92
C LEU A 69 1.32 -14.10 -1.71
N GLY A 70 0.63 -14.56 -0.66
CA GLY A 70 1.23 -15.20 0.50
C GLY A 70 1.99 -14.23 1.43
N GLY A 71 1.60 -12.95 1.48
CA GLY A 71 2.19 -11.99 2.39
C GLY A 71 1.90 -12.31 3.85
N ASP A 72 2.94 -12.24 4.69
CA ASP A 72 2.89 -12.61 6.12
C ASP A 72 2.79 -11.41 7.06
N VAL A 73 2.87 -10.21 6.50
CA VAL A 73 2.92 -8.95 7.23
C VAL A 73 1.93 -7.96 6.63
N THR A 74 1.39 -7.11 7.50
CA THR A 74 0.53 -5.99 7.13
C THR A 74 1.12 -4.72 7.72
N ALA A 75 1.19 -3.66 6.93
CA ALA A 75 1.58 -2.35 7.42
C ALA A 75 0.54 -1.83 8.42
N PHE A 76 1.00 -1.39 9.60
CA PHE A 76 0.23 -0.52 10.47
C PHE A 76 0.70 0.92 10.24
N CYS A 77 -0.21 1.76 9.76
CA CYS A 77 0.03 3.19 9.60
C CYS A 77 -1.08 3.96 10.31
N THR A 78 -0.73 5.08 10.94
CA THR A 78 -1.72 6.03 11.45
C THR A 78 -2.43 6.69 10.27
N SER A 79 -3.72 6.94 10.42
CA SER A 79 -4.47 7.77 9.48
C SER A 79 -3.96 9.22 9.48
N ALA A 80 -4.34 9.97 8.44
CA ALA A 80 -4.16 11.42 8.45
C ALA A 80 -4.95 12.08 9.60
N PRO A 81 -4.56 13.30 10.03
CA PRO A 81 -5.31 14.05 11.04
C PRO A 81 -6.79 14.23 10.67
N ASP A 82 -7.70 14.14 11.64
CA ASP A 82 -9.16 14.23 11.41
C ASP A 82 -9.60 15.56 10.73
N ASN A 83 -8.82 16.62 10.92
CA ASN A 83 -9.06 17.93 10.33
C ASN A 83 -8.43 18.10 8.93
N TRP A 84 -7.86 17.05 8.36
CA TRP A 84 -7.26 17.05 7.04
C TRP A 84 -7.90 15.98 6.16
N HIS A 85 -8.09 16.31 4.89
CA HIS A 85 -8.45 15.37 3.86
C HIS A 85 -7.78 15.78 2.56
N LEU A 86 -7.46 14.79 1.72
CA LEU A 86 -6.81 15.03 0.44
C LEU A 86 -7.78 15.76 -0.50
N GLU A 87 -7.46 17.00 -0.83
CA GLU A 87 -8.11 17.76 -1.89
C GLU A 87 -7.15 17.94 -3.07
N VAL A 88 -7.55 17.45 -4.23
CA VAL A 88 -6.76 17.60 -5.47
C VAL A 88 -7.49 18.57 -6.39
N SER A 89 -6.80 19.64 -6.78
CA SER A 89 -7.31 20.66 -7.68
C SER A 89 -7.43 20.14 -9.13
N LYS A 90 -8.12 20.91 -9.99
CA LYS A 90 -8.30 20.56 -11.41
C LYS A 90 -6.98 20.52 -12.18
N ASP A 91 -6.01 21.35 -11.80
CA ASP A 91 -4.64 21.36 -12.34
C ASP A 91 -3.73 20.30 -11.69
N ARG A 92 -4.30 19.36 -10.93
CA ARG A 92 -3.58 18.25 -10.29
C ARG A 92 -2.55 18.71 -9.26
N THR A 93 -2.86 19.80 -8.57
CA THR A 93 -2.12 20.32 -7.44
C THR A 93 -2.80 19.89 -6.15
N PHE A 94 -2.04 19.53 -5.12
CA PHE A 94 -2.57 19.23 -3.80
C PHE A 94 -1.59 19.68 -2.72
N TYR A 95 -2.09 19.77 -1.48
CA TYR A 95 -1.29 20.05 -0.30
C TYR A 95 -1.43 18.89 0.69
N ASP A 96 -0.31 18.44 1.24
CA ASP A 96 -0.32 17.42 2.29
C ASP A 96 -0.77 18.00 3.64
N GLU A 97 -0.81 17.16 4.68
CA GLU A 97 -1.26 17.52 6.02
C GLU A 97 -0.35 18.55 6.72
N TRP A 98 0.85 18.79 6.17
CA TRP A 98 1.82 19.77 6.65
C TRP A 98 1.82 21.06 5.82
N GLY A 99 0.99 21.13 4.78
CA GLY A 99 0.92 22.27 3.87
C GLY A 99 2.02 22.28 2.82
N ALA A 100 2.72 21.17 2.58
CA ALA A 100 3.64 21.07 1.46
C ALA A 100 2.85 20.87 0.16
N GLY A 101 3.11 21.74 -0.82
CA GLY A 101 2.42 21.73 -2.11
C GLY A 101 3.13 20.87 -3.14
N TYR A 102 2.35 20.07 -3.87
CA TYR A 102 2.82 19.22 -4.96
C TYR A 102 1.96 19.47 -6.20
N HIS A 103 2.59 19.48 -7.37
CA HIS A 103 1.92 19.63 -8.66
C HIS A 103 2.31 18.49 -9.57
N MET A 104 1.32 17.71 -10.02
CA MET A 104 1.55 16.63 -10.97
C MET A 104 1.44 17.20 -12.40
N PRO A 105 2.54 17.37 -13.16
CA PRO A 105 2.51 18.02 -14.49
C PRO A 105 1.75 17.18 -15.51
N GLU A 106 1.15 17.77 -16.54
CA GLU A 106 0.43 17.02 -17.57
C GLU A 106 1.25 15.83 -18.13
N GLY A 107 0.62 14.65 -18.21
CA GLY A 107 1.30 13.40 -18.60
C GLY A 107 2.13 12.74 -17.49
N GLY A 108 2.39 13.44 -16.38
CA GLY A 108 3.05 12.90 -15.19
C GLY A 108 2.19 11.84 -14.49
N GLN A 109 2.88 10.85 -13.92
CA GLN A 109 2.33 9.70 -13.18
C GLN A 109 2.66 9.77 -11.68
N TYR A 110 3.34 10.82 -11.24
CA TYR A 110 3.69 11.16 -9.86
C TYR A 110 4.10 12.64 -9.82
#